data_AF-A0A4V6WYL7-F1
#
_entry.id   AF-A0A4V6WYL7-F1
#
_cell.length_a   1.000
_cell.length_b   1.000
_cell.length_c   1.000
_cell.angle_alpha   90.00
_cell.angle_beta   90.00
_cell.angle_gamma   90.00
#
_symmetry.space_group_name_H-M   'P 1'
#
loop_
_entity.id
_entity.type
_entity.pdbx_description
1 polymer ?
#
loop_
_entity_poly.entity_id
_entity_poly.type
_entity_poly.pdbx_seq_one_letter_code
_entity_poly.pdbx_strand_id
1 'polypeptide(L)'
;KALQKFKTNQQHFFCQATPGAGKTVLAATVASRLLNEGLVDLVLCFSPSLTVSDGIKRTFSQILNCTFNGGLGSIGQSLTYQSIQFLNDDFWKTLRNHRVFVVFDEIH
;
A
#
# COMPACT_ATOMS: atom_id res chain seq x y z
N LYS A 1 -7.12 2.83 15.75
CA LYS A 1 -5.69 2.87 16.18
C LYS A 1 -4.74 3.33 15.06
N ALA A 2 -4.71 2.70 13.88
CA ALA A 2 -3.79 3.09 12.79
C ALA A 2 -3.93 4.56 12.35
N LEU A 3 -5.15 5.04 12.07
CA LEU A 3 -5.39 6.44 11.67
C LEU A 3 -4.95 7.46 12.72
N GLN A 4 -5.22 7.17 14.01
CA GLN A 4 -4.77 8.03 15.11
C GLN A 4 -3.24 8.07 15.20
N LYS A 5 -2.55 6.95 14.97
CA LYS A 5 -1.08 6.89 14.93
C LYS A 5 -0.51 7.77 13.82
N PHE A 6 -1.05 7.68 12.61
CA PHE A 6 -0.60 8.53 11.51
C PHE A 6 -0.84 10.02 11.78
N LYS A 7 -1.95 10.37 12.45
CA LYS A 7 -2.24 11.75 12.88
C LYS A 7 -1.32 12.26 13.99
N THR A 8 -0.77 11.38 14.83
CA THR A 8 0.20 11.74 15.88
C THR A 8 1.65 11.58 15.44
N ASN A 9 1.90 11.55 14.12
CA ASN A 9 3.23 11.44 13.51
C ASN A 9 3.97 10.12 13.81
N GLN A 10 3.26 9.06 14.24
CA GLN A 10 3.81 7.72 14.30
C GLN A 10 3.72 7.06 12.91
N GLN A 11 4.87 6.73 12.35
CA GLN A 11 5.00 6.33 10.94
C GLN A 11 4.69 4.85 10.67
N HIS A 12 4.72 4.01 11.70
CA HIS A 12 4.63 2.55 11.53
C HIS A 12 3.56 1.91 12.41
N PHE A 13 2.89 0.93 11.84
CA PHE A 13 1.91 0.09 12.52
C PHE A 13 2.06 -1.35 12.04
N PHE A 14 2.18 -2.27 13.00
CA PHE A 14 2.22 -3.70 12.73
C PHE A 14 0.84 -4.32 13.00
N CYS A 15 0.34 -5.08 12.04
CA CYS A 15 -0.94 -5.78 12.14
C CYS A 15 -0.71 -7.29 12.12
N GLN A 16 -0.90 -7.93 13.27
CA GLN A 16 -0.90 -9.39 13.38
C GLN A 16 -2.33 -9.89 13.47
N ALA A 17 -2.73 -10.72 12.51
CA ALA A 17 -4.03 -11.38 12.49
C ALA A 17 -3.92 -12.72 11.77
N THR A 18 -4.82 -13.64 12.09
CA THR A 18 -4.89 -14.95 11.45
C THR A 18 -5.06 -14.83 9.93
N PRO A 19 -4.59 -15.83 9.14
CA PRO A 19 -4.88 -15.88 7.71
C PRO A 19 -6.40 -15.79 7.44
N GLY A 20 -6.79 -15.03 6.43
CA GLY A 20 -8.22 -14.81 6.10
C GLY A 20 -8.97 -13.81 6.98
N ALA A 21 -8.37 -13.25 8.03
CA ALA A 21 -9.03 -12.28 8.93
C ALA A 21 -9.28 -10.88 8.32
N GLY A 22 -9.03 -10.69 7.01
CA GLY A 22 -9.26 -9.41 6.33
C GLY A 22 -8.12 -8.39 6.44
N LYS A 23 -6.87 -8.81 6.65
CA LYS A 23 -5.69 -7.91 6.72
C LYS A 23 -5.57 -6.97 5.51
N THR A 24 -5.72 -7.52 4.30
CA THR A 24 -5.65 -6.74 3.05
C THR A 24 -6.79 -5.73 2.93
N VAL A 25 -8.01 -6.13 3.33
CA VAL A 25 -9.18 -5.23 3.38
C VAL A 25 -8.92 -4.10 4.37
N LEU A 26 -8.41 -4.40 5.57
CA LEU A 26 -8.01 -3.41 6.56
C LEU A 26 -6.98 -2.42 5.99
N ALA A 27 -5.93 -2.92 5.33
CA ALA A 27 -4.89 -2.08 4.75
C ALA A 27 -5.45 -1.14 3.67
N ALA A 28 -6.32 -1.65 2.79
CA ALA A 28 -6.99 -0.87 1.76
C ALA A 28 -7.96 0.17 2.34
N THR A 29 -8.70 -0.15 3.40
CA THR A 29 -9.58 0.81 4.10
C THR A 29 -8.77 1.91 4.77
N VAL A 30 -7.63 1.58 5.40
CA VAL A 30 -6.72 2.58 5.97
C VAL A 30 -6.18 3.49 4.88
N ALA A 31 -5.69 2.92 3.77
CA ALA A 31 -5.21 3.69 2.62
C ALA A 31 -6.27 4.64 2.08
N SER A 32 -7.50 4.16 1.84
CA SER A 32 -8.63 4.97 1.39
C SER A 32 -8.87 6.17 2.31
N ARG A 33 -8.84 5.95 3.62
CA ARG A 33 -9.05 7.03 4.58
C ARG A 33 -7.91 8.03 4.61
N LEU A 34 -6.65 7.57 4.52
CA LEU A 34 -5.48 8.44 4.48
C LEU A 34 -5.45 9.33 3.22
N LEU A 35 -5.82 8.76 2.07
CA LEU A 35 -5.98 9.49 0.81
C LEU A 35 -7.10 10.54 0.91
N ASN A 36 -8.27 10.14 1.42
CA ASN A 36 -9.43 11.04 1.57
C ASN A 36 -9.18 12.18 2.56
N GLU A 37 -8.35 11.96 3.59
CA GLU A 37 -7.92 13.01 4.52
C GLU A 37 -6.72 13.81 4.00
N GLY A 38 -6.24 13.53 2.79
CA GLY A 38 -5.12 14.20 2.17
C GLY A 38 -3.85 14.08 3.00
N LEU A 39 -3.63 12.95 3.68
CA LEU A 39 -2.43 12.65 4.48
C LEU A 39 -1.37 11.89 3.67
N VAL A 40 -1.79 11.24 2.59
CA VAL A 40 -0.98 10.39 1.72
C VAL A 40 -1.38 10.69 0.28
N ASP A 41 -0.42 10.63 -0.63
CA ASP A 41 -0.59 10.89 -2.06
C ASP A 41 -0.47 9.60 -2.90
N LEU A 42 0.30 8.62 -2.41
CA LEU A 42 0.56 7.37 -3.11
C LEU A 42 0.53 6.17 -2.16
N VAL A 43 0.08 5.02 -2.64
CA VAL A 43 0.07 3.76 -1.89
C VAL A 43 0.88 2.69 -2.59
N LEU A 44 1.79 2.02 -1.87
CA LEU A 44 2.53 0.87 -2.37
C LEU A 44 2.25 -0.35 -1.52
N CYS A 45 2.07 -1.50 -2.16
CA CYS A 45 1.96 -2.79 -1.49
C CYS A 45 3.08 -3.71 -1.95
N PHE A 46 3.74 -4.38 -1.00
CA PHE A 46 4.77 -5.37 -1.25
C PHE A 46 4.35 -6.73 -0.71
N SER A 47 4.56 -7.77 -1.50
CA SER A 47 4.08 -9.13 -1.20
C SER A 47 5.08 -10.20 -1.66
N PRO A 48 5.02 -11.42 -1.10
CA PRO A 48 5.97 -12.49 -1.42
C PRO A 48 5.81 -13.12 -2.80
N SER A 49 4.63 -13.03 -3.42
CA SER A 49 4.37 -13.70 -4.71
C SER A 49 3.45 -12.89 -5.62
N LEU A 50 3.48 -13.20 -6.91
CA LEU A 50 2.59 -12.58 -7.91
C LEU A 50 1.11 -12.82 -7.58
N THR A 51 0.75 -14.03 -7.16
CA THR A 51 -0.62 -14.38 -6.78
C THR A 51 -1.13 -13.53 -5.62
N VAL A 52 -0.30 -13.30 -4.60
CA VAL A 52 -0.65 -12.43 -3.47
C VAL A 52 -0.75 -10.98 -3.94
N SER A 53 0.20 -10.51 -4.75
CA SER A 53 0.18 -9.16 -5.32
C SER A 53 -1.09 -8.89 -6.14
N ASP A 54 -1.53 -9.84 -6.97
CA ASP A 54 -2.75 -9.71 -7.76
C ASP A 54 -4.01 -9.70 -6.88
N GLY A 55 -4.03 -10.49 -5.81
CA GLY A 55 -5.08 -10.45 -4.80
C GLY A 55 -5.17 -9.07 -4.12
N ILE A 56 -4.04 -8.53 -3.68
CA ILE A 56 -3.94 -7.20 -3.09
C ILE A 56 -4.42 -6.14 -4.08
N LYS A 57 -3.91 -6.17 -5.32
CA LYS A 57 -4.31 -5.26 -6.40
C LYS A 57 -5.82 -5.25 -6.60
N ARG A 58 -6.46 -6.42 -6.62
CA ARG A 58 -7.93 -6.53 -6.76
C ARG A 58 -8.65 -5.87 -5.60
N THR A 59 -8.26 -6.18 -4.36
CA THR A 59 -8.87 -5.60 -3.15
C THR A 59 -8.70 -4.08 -3.09
N PHE A 60 -7.51 -3.57 -3.37
CA PHE A 60 -7.23 -2.14 -3.38
C PHE A 60 -7.99 -1.43 -4.50
N SER A 61 -8.03 -1.99 -5.71
CA SER A 61 -8.78 -1.40 -6.83
C SER A 61 -10.27 -1.28 -6.51
N GLN A 62 -10.84 -2.29 -5.84
CA GLN A 62 -12.25 -2.27 -5.41
C GLN A 62 -12.52 -1.20 -4.34
N ILE A 63 -11.67 -1.09 -3.31
CA ILE A 63 -11.91 -0.18 -2.18
C ILE A 63 -11.57 1.28 -2.53
N LEU A 64 -10.55 1.51 -3.35
CA LEU A 64 -10.14 2.84 -3.80
C LEU A 64 -10.89 3.32 -5.03
N ASN A 65 -11.68 2.45 -5.66
CA ASN A 65 -12.39 2.72 -6.91
C ASN A 65 -11.46 3.28 -8.01
N CYS A 66 -10.26 2.70 -8.14
CA CYS A 66 -9.23 3.14 -9.08
C CYS A 66 -8.48 1.95 -9.66
N THR A 67 -7.72 2.15 -10.74
CA THR A 67 -6.74 1.16 -11.19
C THR A 67 -5.55 1.17 -10.23
N PHE A 68 -5.26 0.04 -9.58
CA PHE A 68 -4.13 -0.10 -8.65
C PHE A 68 -2.92 -0.80 -9.31
N ASN A 69 -2.52 -0.31 -10.48
CA ASN A 69 -1.52 -0.96 -11.34
C ASN A 69 -0.23 -0.15 -11.53
N GLY A 70 -0.07 1.02 -10.88
CA GLY A 70 1.10 1.89 -11.08
C GLY A 70 1.13 2.63 -12.43
N GLY A 71 0.03 2.59 -13.20
CA GLY A 71 -0.09 3.34 -14.45
C GLY A 71 -0.30 4.84 -14.23
N LEU A 72 -0.30 5.61 -15.33
CA LEU A 72 -0.56 7.04 -15.31
C LEU A 72 -1.95 7.33 -14.69
N GLY A 73 -1.98 8.18 -13.65
CA GLY A 73 -3.21 8.49 -12.91
C GLY A 73 -3.62 7.45 -11.86
N SER A 74 -2.86 6.37 -11.68
CA SER A 74 -3.06 5.47 -10.54
C SER A 74 -2.54 6.11 -9.25
N ILE A 75 -3.28 5.91 -8.16
CA ILE A 75 -2.91 6.35 -6.80
C ILE A 75 -2.12 5.29 -6.03
N GLY A 76 -1.72 4.20 -6.71
CA GLY A 76 -0.89 3.17 -6.11
C GLY A 76 -0.63 1.94 -6.97
N GLN A 77 0.24 1.08 -6.44
CA GLN A 77 0.75 -0.11 -7.12
C GLN A 77 0.97 -1.27 -6.14
N SER A 78 0.67 -2.49 -6.57
CA SER A 78 1.06 -3.72 -5.87
C SER A 78 2.24 -4.37 -6.57
N LEU A 79 3.26 -4.71 -5.79
CA LEU A 79 4.56 -5.22 -6.22
C LEU A 79 4.92 -6.47 -5.42
N THR A 80 5.82 -7.28 -5.99
CA THR A 80 6.47 -8.33 -5.22
C THR A 80 7.76 -7.81 -4.60
N TYR A 81 8.25 -8.45 -3.54
CA TYR A 81 9.57 -8.13 -2.99
C TYR A 81 10.69 -8.30 -4.03
N GLN A 82 10.59 -9.30 -4.90
CA GLN A 82 11.53 -9.50 -6.01
C GLN A 82 11.54 -8.30 -6.97
N SER A 83 10.37 -7.73 -7.27
CA SER A 83 10.26 -6.56 -8.15
C SER A 83 10.98 -5.32 -7.62
N ILE A 84 11.13 -5.18 -6.29
CA ILE A 84 11.80 -4.02 -5.66
C ILE A 84 13.23 -3.86 -6.18
N GLN A 85 13.94 -4.96 -6.41
CA GLN A 85 15.33 -4.95 -6.86
C GLN A 85 15.50 -4.38 -8.27
N PHE A 86 14.41 -4.35 -9.05
CA PHE A 86 14.41 -3.87 -10.43
C PHE A 86 13.77 -2.47 -10.57
N LEU A 87 13.41 -1.83 -9.45
CA LEU A 87 12.92 -0.45 -9.45
C LEU A 87 14.10 0.49 -9.69
N ASN A 88 13.97 1.33 -10.72
CA ASN A 88 15.01 2.29 -11.10
C ASN A 88 15.09 3.50 -10.15
N ASP A 89 16.16 4.26 -10.26
CA ASP A 89 16.38 5.46 -9.43
C ASP A 89 15.28 6.51 -9.58
N ASP A 90 14.66 6.60 -10.75
CA ASP A 90 13.61 7.58 -11.02
C ASP A 90 12.31 7.24 -10.28
N PHE A 91 12.02 5.96 -10.08
CA PHE A 91 10.94 5.53 -9.19
C PHE A 91 11.20 6.01 -7.75
N TRP A 92 12.41 5.79 -7.23
CA TRP A 92 12.77 6.23 -5.87
C TRP A 92 12.82 7.75 -5.71
N LYS A 93 13.24 8.50 -6.74
CA LYS A 93 13.13 9.96 -6.76
C LYS A 93 11.67 10.41 -6.69
N THR A 94 10.79 9.77 -7.45
CA THR A 94 9.35 10.07 -7.44
C THR A 94 8.76 9.85 -6.05
N LEU A 95 9.11 8.74 -5.38
CA LEU A 95 8.62 8.45 -4.04
C LEU A 95 9.06 9.49 -3.00
N ARG A 96 10.28 10.04 -3.11
CA ARG A 96 10.77 11.06 -2.17
C ARG A 96 9.97 12.36 -2.19
N ASN A 97 9.26 12.63 -3.28
CA ASN A 97 8.48 13.86 -3.46
C ASN A 97 7.00 13.70 -3.06
N HIS A 98 6.60 12.51 -2.58
CA HIS A 98 5.21 12.21 -2.24
C HIS A 98 5.11 11.68 -0.80
N ARG A 99 3.96 11.86 -0.17
CA ARG A 99 3.65 11.18 1.10
C ARG A 99 3.16 9.79 0.74
N VAL A 100 3.95 8.78 1.05
CA VAL A 100 3.70 7.40 0.61
C VAL A 100 3.24 6.55 1.78
N PHE A 101 2.13 5.83 1.61
CA PHE A 101 1.72 4.76 2.53
C PHE A 101 2.19 3.43 1.96
N VAL A 102 2.97 2.69 2.75
CA VAL A 102 3.53 1.40 2.33
C VAL A 102 2.93 0.28 3.15
N VAL A 103 2.44 -0.74 2.47
CA VAL A 103 1.95 -1.99 3.04
C VAL A 103 2.96 -3.08 2.72
N PHE A 104 3.44 -3.75 3.75
CA PHE A 104 4.30 -4.92 3.63
C PHE A 104 3.52 -6.13 4.11
N ASP A 105 3.26 -7.07 3.21
CA ASP A 105 2.51 -8.29 3.49
C ASP A 105 3.48 -9.45 3.82
N GLU A 106 3.06 -10.33 4.74
CA GLU A 106 3.79 -11.53 5.18
C GLU A 106 5.26 -11.28 5.57
N ILE A 107 5.53 -10.18 6.30
CA ILE A 107 6.82 -9.91 6.92
C ILE A 107 6.97 -10.81 8.14
N HIS A 108 7.98 -11.68 8.14
CA HIS A 108 8.33 -12.61 9.20
C HIS A 108 9.74 -12.36 9.70
#